data_AF-A0A8C7Z431-F1
#
_entry.id   AF-A0A8C7Z431-F1
#
_cell.length_a   1.000
_cell.length_b   1.000
_cell.length_c   1.000
_cell.angle_alpha   90.00
_cell.angle_beta   90.00
_cell.angle_gamma   90.00
#
_symmetry.space_group_name_H-M   'P 1'
#
loop_
_entity.id
_entity.type
_entity.pdbx_description
1 polymer ?
#
loop_
_entity_poly.entity_id
_entity_poly.type
_entity_poly.pdbx_seq_one_letter_code
_entity_poly.pdbx_strand_id
1 'polypeptide(L)'
;MAALGAVRCMFRSFTRVRNVHKNNKLSMLKWSARTWCSDTQNTAPEENVQPQFTDPAVQELLTRITGLDLQKVFRPIKQELKPPTYKLMTDEQLQQATQQAAEQAKKLLQMPPVLPERKPIDDVLTVDTILEGMDTARYVFTDITYNIPHRERFIVVREPNGSLRKATWEERDRLIQVYFPKEGRKLMPPLIFKEENLKMVFSQDRHQDVLDLCLVQFEPDSADYINVHAATYEDLEKQGKYHLLRSTRHFGGMAWYLVNSRRVDGLIVDMLKRELLDDAVSLVSLFHMVHPHSQSAQEAASQQASGTDLLKARTAQLEPPDSSGLVLRFLIPISWNCPHCSQNSYSELKANPNSSFLLSGWVMFFSSVYKLHSSAAE
;
A
#
# COMPACT_ATOMS: atom_id res chain seq x y z
N MET A 1 -44.12 39.42 38.11
CA MET A 1 -43.82 40.87 38.16
C MET A 1 -42.70 41.14 37.18
N ALA A 2 -43.02 41.91 36.14
CA ALA A 2 -42.16 42.22 35.01
C ALA A 2 -41.15 43.31 35.35
N ALA A 3 -39.97 43.28 34.73
CA ALA A 3 -39.15 44.47 34.55
C ALA A 3 -38.55 44.43 33.14
N LEU A 4 -39.10 45.33 32.31
CA LEU A 4 -38.71 45.64 30.95
C LEU A 4 -37.43 46.48 30.96
N GLY A 5 -36.45 46.10 30.14
CA GLY A 5 -35.31 46.94 29.79
C GLY A 5 -35.23 47.06 28.27
N ALA A 6 -35.76 48.17 27.74
CA ALA A 6 -35.77 48.48 26.32
C ALA A 6 -34.44 49.10 25.88
N VAL A 7 -33.88 48.63 24.77
CA VAL A 7 -33.01 49.45 23.91
C VAL A 7 -33.46 49.27 22.46
N ARG A 8 -33.80 50.42 21.86
CA ARG A 8 -34.19 50.61 20.46
C ARG A 8 -32.96 50.89 19.58
N CYS A 9 -33.20 50.73 18.27
CA CYS A 9 -32.48 51.30 17.12
C CYS A 9 -31.25 50.52 16.62
N MET A 10 -31.07 50.24 15.33
CA MET A 10 -31.83 50.60 14.12
C MET A 10 -31.60 49.53 13.03
N PHE A 11 -32.68 49.21 12.33
CA PHE A 11 -32.66 48.50 11.05
C PHE A 11 -31.92 49.34 9.99
N ARG A 12 -30.99 48.72 9.26
CA ARG A 12 -30.66 49.11 7.89
C ARG A 12 -30.76 47.91 6.98
N SER A 13 -31.94 47.78 6.39
CA SER A 13 -32.24 46.97 5.22
C SER A 13 -31.61 47.59 3.97
N PHE A 14 -30.82 46.82 3.24
CA PHE A 14 -30.69 46.96 1.79
C PHE A 14 -30.87 45.59 1.14
N THR A 15 -32.09 45.38 0.64
CA THR A 15 -32.43 44.35 -0.34
C THR A 15 -32.19 44.90 -1.75
N ARG A 16 -31.40 44.20 -2.57
CA ARG A 16 -31.66 44.05 -4.01
C ARG A 16 -30.80 42.93 -4.66
N VAL A 17 -31.43 41.75 -4.73
CA VAL A 17 -31.58 40.86 -5.91
C VAL A 17 -30.50 40.91 -7.01
N ARG A 18 -29.86 39.76 -7.27
CA ARG A 18 -29.97 39.08 -8.58
C ARG A 18 -29.60 37.59 -8.50
N ASN A 19 -30.63 36.76 -8.62
CA ASN A 19 -30.52 35.39 -9.10
C ASN A 19 -29.93 35.41 -10.52
N VAL A 20 -28.89 34.62 -10.75
CA VAL A 20 -28.46 34.24 -12.10
C VAL A 20 -28.41 32.72 -12.15
N HIS A 21 -29.47 32.14 -12.71
CA HIS A 21 -29.41 30.84 -13.35
C HIS A 21 -28.39 30.90 -14.49
N LYS A 22 -27.42 29.99 -14.51
CA LYS A 22 -26.72 29.61 -15.74
C LYS A 22 -26.56 28.09 -15.75
N ASN A 23 -27.37 27.45 -16.59
CA ASN A 23 -27.17 26.08 -17.00
C ASN A 23 -26.66 26.10 -18.46
N ASN A 24 -25.60 25.32 -18.70
CA ASN A 24 -25.14 24.70 -19.94
C ASN A 24 -24.95 25.53 -21.23
N LYS A 25 -23.70 25.66 -21.67
CA LYS A 25 -23.12 24.97 -22.87
C LYS A 25 -21.72 25.50 -23.22
N LEU A 26 -20.80 24.55 -23.42
CA LEU A 26 -19.65 24.53 -24.35
C LEU A 26 -18.57 25.64 -24.27
N SER A 27 -17.36 25.23 -23.88
CA SER A 27 -16.18 25.36 -24.76
C SER A 27 -15.04 24.46 -24.25
N MET A 28 -14.61 23.53 -25.09
CA MET A 28 -13.35 22.81 -24.94
C MET A 28 -12.20 23.81 -24.80
N LEU A 29 -11.53 23.85 -23.64
CA LEU A 29 -10.20 24.42 -23.54
C LEU A 29 -9.18 23.30 -23.62
N LYS A 30 -8.55 23.26 -24.80
CA LYS A 30 -7.33 22.52 -25.11
C LYS A 30 -6.29 22.80 -24.03
N TRP A 31 -5.81 21.74 -23.39
CA TRP A 31 -4.58 21.80 -22.61
C TRP A 31 -3.43 21.96 -23.61
N SER A 32 -2.90 23.17 -23.73
CA SER A 32 -1.64 23.43 -24.40
C SER A 32 -0.51 22.83 -23.58
N ALA A 33 -0.07 21.63 -23.95
CA ALA A 33 1.17 21.05 -23.46
C ALA A 33 2.32 21.99 -23.88
N ARG A 34 3.10 22.45 -22.89
CA ARG A 34 4.38 23.07 -23.18
C ARG A 34 5.28 21.97 -23.74
N THR A 35 5.60 22.10 -25.02
CA THR A 35 6.63 21.35 -25.72
C THR A 35 7.95 21.54 -25.00
N TRP A 36 8.39 20.51 -24.29
CA TRP A 36 9.78 20.37 -23.88
C TRP A 36 10.53 19.90 -25.13
N CYS A 37 11.50 20.70 -25.58
CA CYS A 37 12.38 20.35 -26.69
C CYS A 37 13.13 19.06 -26.36
N SER A 38 12.87 18.01 -27.12
CA SER A 38 13.73 16.83 -27.22
C SER A 38 14.81 17.13 -28.26
N ASP A 39 16.05 17.26 -27.82
CA ASP A 39 17.21 17.23 -28.71
C ASP A 39 17.24 15.87 -29.42
N THR A 40 17.06 15.91 -30.73
CA THR A 40 17.22 14.76 -31.62
C THR A 40 18.70 14.50 -31.82
N GLN A 41 19.27 13.51 -31.13
CA GLN A 41 20.46 12.81 -31.62
C GLN A 41 20.40 11.31 -31.32
N ASN A 42 20.42 10.56 -32.43
CA ASN A 42 20.92 9.20 -32.61
C ASN A 42 19.99 8.01 -32.27
N THR A 43 19.53 7.41 -33.36
CA THR A 43 18.93 6.09 -33.49
C THR A 43 19.80 5.01 -32.83
N ALA A 44 19.44 4.62 -31.61
CA ALA A 44 19.80 3.36 -30.99
C ALA A 44 18.50 2.55 -30.81
N PRO A 45 18.51 1.21 -30.93
CA PRO A 45 17.30 0.41 -30.77
C PRO A 45 16.74 0.64 -29.35
N GLU A 46 15.43 0.85 -29.26
CA GLU A 46 14.69 1.20 -28.03
C GLU A 46 15.27 0.51 -26.79
N GLU A 47 16.00 1.28 -25.97
CA GLU A 47 16.43 0.80 -24.66
C GLU A 47 15.18 0.49 -23.84
N ASN A 48 15.03 -0.76 -23.41
CA ASN A 48 13.93 -1.26 -22.58
C ASN A 48 13.60 -0.27 -21.45
N VAL A 49 12.59 0.58 -21.65
CA VAL A 49 12.09 1.50 -20.63
C VAL A 49 11.54 0.63 -19.51
N GLN A 50 12.18 0.66 -18.34
CA GLN A 50 11.70 -0.08 -17.19
C GLN A 50 10.29 0.40 -16.85
N PRO A 51 9.33 -0.52 -16.63
CA PRO A 51 7.96 -0.14 -16.32
C PRO A 51 7.94 0.72 -15.06
N GLN A 52 7.17 1.80 -15.11
CA GLN A 52 7.00 2.71 -13.99
C GLN A 52 5.77 2.32 -13.18
N PHE A 53 5.78 2.65 -11.89
CA PHE A 53 4.63 2.40 -11.02
C PHE A 53 3.36 3.09 -11.57
N THR A 54 3.49 4.25 -12.21
CA THR A 54 2.37 5.03 -12.75
C THR A 54 1.78 4.50 -14.05
N ASP A 55 2.39 3.49 -14.67
CA ASP A 55 1.94 2.97 -15.96
C ASP A 55 0.55 2.31 -15.82
N PRO A 56 -0.37 2.54 -16.77
CA PRO A 56 -1.74 2.07 -16.66
C PRO A 56 -1.84 0.55 -16.59
N ALA A 57 -0.98 -0.17 -17.31
CA ALA A 57 -0.92 -1.64 -17.28
C ALA A 57 -0.47 -2.16 -15.91
N VAL A 58 0.53 -1.52 -15.28
CA VAL A 58 1.00 -1.85 -13.93
C VAL A 58 -0.09 -1.54 -12.91
N GLN A 59 -0.74 -0.38 -13.01
CA GLN A 59 -1.81 0.03 -12.11
C GLN A 59 -3.03 -0.90 -12.21
N GLU A 60 -3.39 -1.38 -13.41
CA GLU A 60 -4.47 -2.34 -13.59
C GLU A 60 -4.16 -3.67 -12.88
N LEU A 61 -2.96 -4.22 -13.08
CA LEU A 61 -2.51 -5.44 -12.42
C LEU A 61 -2.50 -5.27 -10.89
N LEU A 62 -1.92 -4.18 -10.38
CA LEU A 62 -1.87 -3.91 -8.95
C LEU A 62 -3.26 -3.70 -8.34
N THR A 63 -4.18 -3.05 -9.07
CA THR A 63 -5.57 -2.86 -8.63
C THR A 63 -6.30 -4.20 -8.55
N ARG A 64 -6.07 -5.10 -9.53
CA ARG A 64 -6.63 -6.45 -9.53
C ARG A 64 -6.16 -7.25 -8.30
N ILE A 65 -4.84 -7.32 -8.09
CA ILE A 65 -4.24 -8.10 -6.99
C ILE A 65 -4.65 -7.54 -5.62
N THR A 66 -4.82 -6.21 -5.49
CA THR A 66 -5.24 -5.58 -4.22
C THR A 66 -6.61 -6.08 -3.75
N GLY A 67 -7.51 -6.36 -4.70
CA GLY A 67 -8.90 -6.74 -4.44
C GLY A 67 -9.72 -5.63 -3.77
N LEU A 68 -11.04 -5.82 -3.74
CA LEU A 68 -11.97 -4.85 -3.14
C LEU A 68 -12.89 -5.55 -2.15
N ASP A 69 -12.64 -5.30 -0.87
CA ASP A 69 -13.51 -5.71 0.23
C ASP A 69 -14.15 -4.47 0.87
N LEU A 70 -15.45 -4.29 0.66
CA LEU A 70 -16.21 -3.16 1.18
C LEU A 70 -16.21 -3.10 2.72
N GLN A 71 -16.22 -4.25 3.39
CA GLN A 71 -16.26 -4.30 4.86
C GLN A 71 -14.95 -3.81 5.45
N LYS A 72 -13.83 -4.16 4.81
CA LYS A 72 -12.51 -3.71 5.24
C LYS A 72 -12.25 -2.24 4.89
N VAL A 73 -12.67 -1.79 3.72
CA VAL A 73 -12.50 -0.39 3.28
C VAL A 73 -13.32 0.56 4.14
N PHE A 74 -14.59 0.22 4.41
CA PHE A 74 -15.49 1.02 5.24
C PHE A 74 -15.54 0.56 6.70
N ARG A 75 -14.41 0.09 7.23
CA ARG A 75 -14.32 -0.30 8.65
C ARG A 75 -14.72 0.87 9.55
N PRO A 76 -15.46 0.63 10.65
CA PRO A 76 -15.86 1.69 11.57
C PRO A 76 -14.62 2.31 12.23
N ILE A 77 -14.46 3.62 12.08
CA ILE A 77 -13.37 4.39 12.69
C ILE A 77 -13.85 4.96 14.02
N LYS A 78 -12.94 5.01 15.00
CA LYS A 78 -13.19 5.67 16.29
C LYS A 78 -13.28 7.18 16.07
N GLN A 79 -14.51 7.69 15.95
CA GLN A 79 -14.83 9.10 15.78
C GLN A 79 -16.12 9.42 16.54
N GLU A 80 -16.47 10.71 16.64
CA GLU A 80 -17.75 11.12 17.22
C GLU A 80 -18.91 10.50 16.45
N LEU A 81 -19.73 9.71 17.16
CA LEU A 81 -20.82 8.97 16.56
C LEU A 81 -22.03 9.86 16.36
N LYS A 82 -22.60 9.80 15.16
CA LYS A 82 -23.89 10.42 14.82
C LYS A 82 -24.96 9.33 14.74
N PRO A 83 -26.22 9.62 15.08
CA PRO A 83 -27.29 8.64 14.94
C PRO A 83 -27.41 8.18 13.48
N PRO A 84 -27.52 6.86 13.22
CA PRO A 84 -27.64 6.34 11.87
C PRO A 84 -28.97 6.73 11.23
N THR A 85 -28.99 6.92 9.91
CA THR A 85 -30.21 7.20 9.15
C THR A 85 -30.67 5.94 8.42
N TYR A 86 -31.88 5.48 8.71
CA TYR A 86 -32.48 4.33 8.05
C TYR A 86 -33.29 4.77 6.84
N LYS A 87 -33.21 3.99 5.75
CA LYS A 87 -33.98 4.20 4.51
C LYS A 87 -34.55 2.86 4.05
N LEU A 88 -35.79 2.86 3.60
CA LEU A 88 -36.41 1.72 2.94
C LEU A 88 -36.04 1.79 1.45
N MET A 89 -35.49 0.70 0.91
CA MET A 89 -35.01 0.63 -0.47
C MET A 89 -35.59 -0.60 -1.17
N THR A 90 -35.84 -0.49 -2.47
CA THR A 90 -36.09 -1.65 -3.34
C THR A 90 -34.77 -2.36 -3.68
N ASP A 91 -34.84 -3.58 -4.21
CA ASP A 91 -33.65 -4.34 -4.60
C ASP A 91 -32.80 -3.60 -5.65
N GLU A 92 -33.44 -2.92 -6.60
CA GLU A 92 -32.76 -2.09 -7.60
C GLU A 92 -32.01 -0.92 -6.96
N GLN A 93 -32.64 -0.25 -5.99
CA GLN A 93 -32.00 0.86 -5.26
C GLN A 93 -30.84 0.37 -4.39
N LEU A 94 -30.96 -0.83 -3.82
CA LEU A 94 -29.89 -1.46 -3.05
C LEU A 94 -28.69 -1.78 -3.95
N GLN A 95 -28.92 -2.33 -5.15
CA GLN A 95 -27.85 -2.59 -6.13
C GLN A 95 -27.17 -1.30 -6.60
N GLN A 96 -27.93 -0.23 -6.82
CA GLN A 96 -27.34 1.07 -7.15
C GLN A 96 -26.50 1.63 -5.99
N ALA A 97 -26.97 1.48 -4.75
CA ALA A 97 -26.22 1.91 -3.57
C ALA A 97 -24.93 1.10 -3.39
N THR A 98 -24.93 -0.21 -3.64
CA THR A 98 -23.73 -1.04 -3.57
C THR A 98 -22.72 -0.69 -4.67
N GLN A 99 -23.19 -0.39 -5.89
CA GLN A 99 -22.33 0.10 -6.97
C GLN A 99 -21.68 1.44 -6.63
N GLN A 100 -22.45 2.39 -6.09
CA GLN A 100 -21.93 3.68 -5.62
C GLN A 100 -20.90 3.50 -4.51
N ALA A 101 -21.14 2.59 -3.56
CA ALA A 101 -20.19 2.26 -2.51
C ALA A 101 -18.90 1.65 -3.10
N ALA A 102 -18.99 0.79 -4.11
CA ALA A 102 -17.84 0.22 -4.79
C ALA A 102 -17.03 1.28 -5.56
N GLU A 103 -17.68 2.23 -6.23
CA GLU A 103 -16.99 3.36 -6.87
C GLU A 103 -16.29 4.27 -5.87
N GLN A 104 -16.92 4.55 -4.72
CA GLN A 104 -16.30 5.29 -3.63
C GLN A 104 -15.11 4.53 -3.04
N ALA A 105 -15.24 3.22 -2.83
CA ALA A 105 -14.15 2.37 -2.35
C ALA A 105 -12.95 2.39 -3.31
N LYS A 106 -13.18 2.34 -4.64
CA LYS A 106 -12.11 2.47 -5.64
C LYS A 106 -11.36 3.80 -5.52
N LYS A 107 -12.06 4.91 -5.25
CA LYS A 107 -11.43 6.22 -5.02
C LYS A 107 -10.59 6.24 -3.74
N LEU A 108 -11.05 5.61 -2.66
CA LEU A 108 -10.32 5.51 -1.40
C LEU A 108 -9.09 4.58 -1.51
N LEU A 109 -9.16 3.56 -2.36
CA LEU A 109 -8.09 2.61 -2.64
C LEU A 109 -7.04 3.14 -3.63
N GLN A 110 -7.15 4.38 -4.08
CA GLN A 110 -6.15 4.98 -4.96
C GLN A 110 -4.77 4.92 -4.28
N MET A 111 -3.83 4.24 -4.96
CA MET A 111 -2.52 3.96 -4.41
C MET A 111 -1.64 5.22 -4.44
N PRO A 112 -0.89 5.51 -3.36
CA PRO A 112 0.04 6.63 -3.35
C PRO A 112 1.17 6.37 -4.38
N PRO A 113 1.65 7.42 -5.09
CA PRO A 113 2.75 7.25 -6.03
C PRO A 113 4.03 6.86 -5.30
N VAL A 114 4.77 5.91 -5.89
CA VAL A 114 6.10 5.51 -5.41
C VAL A 114 7.14 6.36 -6.13
N LEU A 115 7.89 7.17 -5.38
CA LEU A 115 8.94 8.03 -5.89
C LEU A 115 10.32 7.61 -5.36
N PRO A 116 11.40 7.84 -6.11
CA PRO A 116 12.75 7.68 -5.58
C PRO A 116 13.06 8.76 -4.54
N GLU A 117 14.09 8.50 -3.73
CA GLU A 117 14.56 9.45 -2.74
C GLU A 117 15.05 10.74 -3.40
N ARG A 118 14.61 11.88 -2.85
CA ARG A 118 15.04 13.20 -3.32
C ARG A 118 16.50 13.49 -2.96
N LYS A 119 17.22 14.14 -3.89
CA LYS A 119 18.61 14.58 -3.66
C LYS A 119 18.66 15.76 -2.68
N PRO A 120 19.67 15.84 -1.79
CA PRO A 120 19.84 17.00 -0.90
C PRO A 120 20.05 18.29 -1.70
N ILE A 121 19.61 19.41 -1.12
CA ILE A 121 19.77 20.75 -1.71
C ILE A 121 20.95 21.43 -1.02
N ASP A 122 22.06 21.56 -1.74
CA ASP A 122 23.24 22.29 -1.30
C ASP A 122 23.53 23.42 -2.28
N ASP A 123 22.70 24.47 -2.21
CA ASP A 123 22.80 25.64 -3.09
C ASP A 123 22.96 26.92 -2.26
N VAL A 124 24.11 27.57 -2.45
CA VAL A 124 24.48 28.81 -1.78
C VAL A 124 24.31 29.96 -2.78
N LEU A 125 23.43 30.91 -2.43
CA LEU A 125 23.09 32.04 -3.30
C LEU A 125 24.14 33.14 -3.22
N THR A 126 24.48 33.58 -2.01
CA THR A 126 25.45 34.65 -1.75
C THR A 126 26.23 34.39 -0.47
N VAL A 127 27.44 34.93 -0.39
CA VAL A 127 28.29 34.87 0.81
C VAL A 127 28.80 36.28 1.09
N ASP A 128 28.31 36.89 2.17
CA ASP A 128 28.75 38.23 2.60
C ASP A 128 29.52 38.11 3.90
N THR A 129 30.85 38.09 3.80
CA THR A 129 31.77 37.93 4.94
C THR A 129 31.70 39.09 5.94
N ILE A 130 31.20 40.25 5.52
CA ILE A 130 31.01 41.43 6.39
C ILE A 130 30.00 41.15 7.51
N LEU A 131 29.05 40.24 7.25
CA LEU A 131 27.98 39.89 8.20
C LEU A 131 28.36 38.70 9.09
N GLU A 132 29.57 38.16 8.93
CA GLU A 132 30.10 37.08 9.77
C GLU A 132 30.29 37.56 11.22
N GLY A 133 29.73 36.82 12.17
CA GLY A 133 29.87 37.11 13.60
C GLY A 133 29.00 38.25 14.15
N MET A 134 28.12 38.85 13.34
CA MET A 134 27.14 39.85 13.81
C MET A 134 25.98 39.21 14.58
N ASP A 135 25.49 38.07 14.10
CA ASP A 135 24.37 37.33 14.68
C ASP A 135 24.81 35.95 15.18
N THR A 136 24.17 35.44 16.23
CA THR A 136 24.42 34.09 16.77
C THR A 136 23.45 33.04 16.22
N ALA A 137 22.25 33.46 15.81
CA ALA A 137 21.20 32.58 15.33
C ALA A 137 21.10 32.60 13.80
N ARG A 138 20.49 31.54 13.26
CA ARG A 138 20.16 31.46 11.83
C ARG A 138 18.80 32.10 11.59
N TYR A 139 18.69 32.94 10.56
CA TYR A 139 17.41 33.49 10.12
C TYR A 139 16.86 32.72 8.94
N VAL A 140 15.55 32.52 8.92
CA VAL A 140 14.89 31.75 7.88
C VAL A 140 13.82 32.61 7.24
N PHE A 141 13.98 32.89 5.96
CA PHE A 141 13.04 33.67 5.17
C PHE A 141 12.23 32.73 4.28
N THR A 142 10.91 32.80 4.40
CA THR A 142 9.98 31.95 3.64
C THR A 142 9.01 32.82 2.87
N ASP A 143 8.92 32.61 1.56
CA ASP A 143 7.87 33.22 0.76
C ASP A 143 6.52 32.58 1.12
N ILE A 144 5.52 33.39 1.47
CA ILE A 144 4.17 32.96 1.89
C ILE A 144 3.09 33.22 0.82
N THR A 145 3.49 33.48 -0.43
CA THR A 145 2.55 33.70 -1.54
C THR A 145 1.65 32.48 -1.77
N TYR A 146 0.33 32.66 -1.84
CA TYR A 146 -0.63 31.55 -1.89
C TYR A 146 -0.62 30.78 -3.22
N ASN A 147 -0.46 31.47 -4.35
CA ASN A 147 -0.59 30.87 -5.69
C ASN A 147 0.62 30.05 -6.15
N ILE A 148 1.65 29.88 -5.30
CA ILE A 148 2.89 29.17 -5.64
C ILE A 148 2.85 27.76 -5.01
N PRO A 149 3.09 26.69 -5.78
CA PRO A 149 3.10 25.34 -5.25
C PRO A 149 4.24 25.14 -4.25
N HIS A 150 4.03 24.26 -3.27
CA HIS A 150 4.98 24.02 -2.19
C HIS A 150 6.34 23.50 -2.66
N ARG A 151 6.47 22.94 -3.87
CA ARG A 151 7.76 22.49 -4.44
C ARG A 151 8.58 23.62 -5.08
N GLU A 152 7.95 24.68 -5.55
CA GLU A 152 8.63 25.81 -6.23
C GLU A 152 8.88 27.00 -5.30
N ARG A 153 8.29 26.98 -4.10
CA ARG A 153 8.40 28.04 -3.09
C ARG A 153 9.86 28.33 -2.69
N PHE A 154 10.21 29.60 -2.58
CA PHE A 154 11.53 30.04 -2.12
C PHE A 154 11.60 30.06 -0.60
N ILE A 155 12.57 29.31 -0.07
CA ILE A 155 12.92 29.28 1.35
C ILE A 155 14.43 29.38 1.46
N VAL A 156 14.90 30.44 2.11
CA VAL A 156 16.32 30.73 2.25
C VAL A 156 16.70 30.87 3.71
N VAL A 157 17.91 30.44 4.04
CA VAL A 157 18.46 30.44 5.38
C VAL A 157 19.71 31.31 5.36
N ARG A 158 19.73 32.31 6.23
CA ARG A 158 20.90 33.13 6.52
C ARG A 158 21.64 32.53 7.70
N GLU A 159 22.87 32.11 7.45
CA GLU A 159 23.76 31.56 8.46
C GLU A 159 24.58 32.66 9.14
N PRO A 160 25.02 32.46 10.40
CA PRO A 160 25.87 33.40 11.12
C PRO A 160 27.23 33.61 10.44
N ASN A 161 27.63 32.70 9.55
CA ASN A 161 28.85 32.79 8.73
C ASN A 161 28.72 33.80 7.58
N GLY A 162 27.59 34.51 7.47
CA GLY A 162 27.32 35.45 6.37
C GLY A 162 26.86 34.79 5.06
N SER A 163 26.64 33.47 5.05
CA SER A 163 26.13 32.72 3.89
C SER A 163 24.60 32.78 3.81
N LEU A 164 24.07 33.05 2.61
CA LEU A 164 22.66 32.88 2.27
C LEU A 164 22.50 31.66 1.37
N ARG A 165 21.94 30.58 1.93
CA ARG A 165 21.70 29.33 1.21
C ARG A 165 20.23 29.01 1.09
N LYS A 166 19.87 28.07 0.21
CA LYS A 166 18.55 27.45 0.23
C LYS A 166 18.39 26.58 1.47
N ALA A 167 17.15 26.48 1.95
CA ALA A 167 16.80 25.60 3.07
C ALA A 167 16.97 24.13 2.65
N THR A 168 17.38 23.28 3.60
CA THR A 168 17.37 21.83 3.39
C THR A 168 15.92 21.33 3.25
N TRP A 169 15.75 20.12 2.74
CA TRP A 169 14.42 19.52 2.59
C TRP A 169 13.67 19.37 3.92
N GLU A 170 14.36 19.00 5.00
CA GLU A 170 13.77 18.90 6.35
C GLU A 170 13.35 20.26 6.89
N GLU A 171 14.21 21.27 6.73
CA GLU A 171 13.90 22.66 7.10
C GLU A 171 12.67 23.14 6.33
N ARG A 172 12.64 22.89 5.01
CA ARG A 172 11.54 23.24 4.11
C ARG A 172 10.23 22.61 4.54
N ASP A 173 10.20 21.29 4.73
CA ASP A 173 9.00 20.55 5.11
C ASP A 173 8.42 21.04 6.44
N ARG A 174 9.29 21.31 7.41
CA ARG A 174 8.90 21.86 8.71
C ARG A 174 8.32 23.27 8.58
N LEU A 175 8.97 24.15 7.82
CA LEU A 175 8.53 25.54 7.65
C LEU A 175 7.23 25.65 6.85
N ILE A 176 7.07 24.81 5.84
CA ILE A 176 5.79 24.72 5.11
C ILE A 176 4.68 24.37 6.09
N GLN A 177 4.89 23.41 7.00
CA GLN A 177 3.87 23.07 8.00
C GLN A 177 3.60 24.20 9.01
N VAL A 178 4.59 25.05 9.33
CA VAL A 178 4.38 26.23 10.20
C VAL A 178 3.45 27.25 9.55
N TYR A 179 3.69 27.60 8.29
CA TYR A 179 2.93 28.63 7.59
C TYR A 179 1.65 28.09 6.93
N PHE A 180 1.66 26.84 6.51
CA PHE A 180 0.57 26.14 5.82
C PHE A 180 0.28 24.82 6.54
N PRO A 181 -0.45 24.86 7.67
CA PRO A 181 -0.70 23.67 8.47
C PRO A 181 -1.60 22.68 7.74
N LYS A 182 -1.06 21.48 7.47
CA LYS A 182 -1.83 20.31 7.00
C LYS A 182 -2.35 19.51 8.19
N GLU A 183 -3.61 19.09 8.12
CA GLU A 183 -4.23 18.26 9.16
C GLU A 183 -3.45 16.95 9.36
N GLY A 184 -3.23 16.58 10.63
CA GLY A 184 -2.54 15.36 11.04
C GLY A 184 -1.00 15.39 10.95
N ARG A 185 -0.41 16.32 10.18
CA ARG A 185 1.06 16.47 10.10
C ARG A 185 1.58 17.25 11.31
N LYS A 186 2.58 16.71 11.99
CA LYS A 186 3.25 17.39 13.12
C LYS A 186 4.55 18.05 12.66
N LEU A 187 4.94 19.14 13.34
CA LEU A 187 6.21 19.84 13.07
C LEU A 187 7.43 18.95 13.33
N MET A 188 7.39 18.19 14.42
CA MET A 188 8.38 17.18 14.74
C MET A 188 7.81 15.79 14.44
N PRO A 189 8.58 14.91 13.79
CA PRO A 189 8.17 13.53 13.57
C PRO A 189 7.76 12.85 14.89
N PRO A 190 6.60 12.17 14.93
CA PRO A 190 6.19 11.38 16.08
C PRO A 190 7.23 10.31 16.46
N LEU A 191 7.41 10.07 17.76
CA LEU A 191 8.36 9.07 18.28
C LEU A 191 8.07 7.63 17.82
N ILE A 192 6.87 7.35 17.30
CA ILE A 192 6.47 6.06 16.76
C ILE A 192 7.38 5.58 15.63
N PHE A 193 7.99 6.50 14.88
CA PHE A 193 8.87 6.19 13.74
C PHE A 193 10.28 5.79 14.15
N LYS A 194 10.62 5.83 15.45
CA LYS A 194 11.87 5.23 15.95
C LYS A 194 11.80 3.72 15.84
N GLU A 195 12.91 3.08 15.47
CA GLU A 195 12.98 1.63 15.23
C GLU A 195 12.46 0.78 16.39
N GLU A 196 12.79 1.15 17.63
CA GLU A 196 12.33 0.47 18.85
C GLU A 196 10.80 0.46 18.96
N ASN A 197 10.18 1.60 18.67
CA ASN A 197 8.73 1.77 18.74
C ASN A 197 8.04 1.10 17.55
N LEU A 198 8.65 1.13 16.36
CA LEU A 198 8.13 0.42 15.19
C LEU A 198 7.99 -1.09 15.45
N LYS A 199 9.01 -1.72 16.05
CA LYS A 199 8.96 -3.14 16.42
C LYS A 199 7.80 -3.46 17.36
N MET A 200 7.50 -2.57 18.31
CA MET A 200 6.34 -2.74 19.20
C MET A 200 4.99 -2.58 18.48
N VAL A 201 4.92 -1.76 17.43
CA VAL A 201 3.68 -1.62 16.64
C VAL A 201 3.48 -2.81 15.71
N PHE A 202 4.58 -3.33 15.15
CA PHE A 202 4.57 -4.52 14.31
C PHE A 202 4.14 -5.78 15.08
N SER A 203 4.52 -5.91 16.35
CA SER A 203 4.04 -7.02 17.19
C SER A 203 2.52 -6.98 17.47
N GLN A 204 1.88 -5.83 17.25
CA GLN A 204 0.43 -5.64 17.39
C GLN A 204 -0.34 -5.80 16.07
N ASP A 205 0.32 -6.17 14.97
CA ASP A 205 -0.30 -6.29 13.64
C ASP A 205 -0.92 -4.98 13.10
N ARG A 206 -0.38 -3.84 13.54
CA ARG A 206 -0.86 -2.50 13.18
C ARG A 206 -0.07 -1.85 12.05
N HIS A 207 0.38 -2.63 11.08
CA HIS A 207 1.17 -2.16 9.93
C HIS A 207 0.41 -1.10 9.11
N GLN A 208 -0.89 -1.30 8.88
CA GLN A 208 -1.72 -0.34 8.15
C GLN A 208 -1.72 1.05 8.81
N ASP A 209 -1.83 1.10 10.15
CA ASP A 209 -1.88 2.38 10.87
C ASP A 209 -0.55 3.13 10.76
N VAL A 210 0.59 2.42 10.77
CA VAL A 210 1.91 3.02 10.57
C VAL A 210 2.03 3.64 9.18
N LEU A 211 1.61 2.92 8.14
CA LEU A 211 1.66 3.42 6.76
C LEU A 211 0.70 4.60 6.56
N ASP A 212 -0.49 4.58 7.19
CA ASP A 212 -1.44 5.68 7.16
C ASP A 212 -0.90 6.93 7.86
N LEU A 213 -0.21 6.77 9.00
CA LEU A 213 0.49 7.87 9.68
C LEU A 213 1.65 8.41 8.85
N CYS A 214 2.42 7.53 8.19
CA CYS A 214 3.55 7.89 7.34
C CYS A 214 3.12 8.78 6.17
N LEU A 215 2.04 8.42 5.47
CA LEU A 215 1.46 9.19 4.36
C LEU A 215 1.06 10.63 4.75
N VAL A 216 0.64 10.83 5.99
CA VAL A 216 0.23 12.15 6.47
C VAL A 216 1.44 12.96 6.93
N GLN A 217 2.38 12.31 7.61
CA GLN A 217 3.51 12.97 8.26
C GLN A 217 4.61 13.40 7.27
N PHE A 218 4.94 12.54 6.29
CA PHE A 218 6.09 12.71 5.40
C PHE A 218 5.67 12.89 3.94
N GLU A 219 6.57 13.44 3.13
CA GLU A 219 6.41 13.49 1.68
C GLU A 219 6.87 12.15 1.05
N PRO A 220 6.26 11.70 -0.06
CA PRO A 220 6.53 10.39 -0.66
C PRO A 220 7.97 10.20 -1.19
N ASP A 221 8.71 11.28 -1.42
CA ASP A 221 10.11 11.30 -1.88
C ASP A 221 11.12 11.50 -0.75
N SER A 222 10.66 11.63 0.50
CA SER A 222 11.55 11.78 1.67
C SER A 222 12.19 10.45 2.08
N ALA A 223 13.42 10.52 2.60
CA ALA A 223 14.14 9.35 3.09
C ALA A 223 13.37 8.63 4.20
N ASP A 224 12.84 9.36 5.18
CA ASP A 224 12.05 8.81 6.29
C ASP A 224 10.82 8.03 5.80
N TYR A 225 10.12 8.57 4.79
CA TYR A 225 8.97 7.90 4.20
C TYR A 225 9.37 6.55 3.59
N ILE A 226 10.42 6.55 2.77
CA ILE A 226 10.90 5.34 2.08
C ILE A 226 11.39 4.31 3.10
N ASN A 227 12.15 4.73 4.11
CA ASN A 227 12.69 3.87 5.16
C ASN A 227 11.58 3.20 5.99
N VAL A 228 10.56 3.95 6.41
CA VAL A 228 9.43 3.39 7.17
C VAL A 228 8.61 2.42 6.33
N HIS A 229 8.35 2.74 5.06
CA HIS A 229 7.66 1.82 4.15
C HIS A 229 8.47 0.53 3.93
N ALA A 230 9.77 0.63 3.63
CA ALA A 230 10.65 -0.51 3.44
C ALA A 230 10.70 -1.40 4.70
N ALA A 231 10.91 -0.81 5.88
CA ALA A 231 10.93 -1.55 7.15
C ALA A 231 9.61 -2.29 7.42
N THR A 232 8.47 -1.65 7.11
CA THR A 232 7.15 -2.26 7.27
C THR A 232 6.94 -3.43 6.30
N TYR A 233 7.35 -3.29 5.05
CA TYR A 233 7.24 -4.36 4.05
C TYR A 233 8.16 -5.54 4.38
N GLU A 234 9.37 -5.28 4.87
CA GLU A 234 10.29 -6.34 5.30
C GLU A 234 9.77 -7.14 6.50
N ASP A 235 9.13 -6.48 7.46
CA ASP A 235 8.51 -7.18 8.59
C ASP A 235 7.31 -8.03 8.14
N LEU A 236 6.47 -7.51 7.24
CA LEU A 236 5.35 -8.26 6.66
C LEU A 236 5.82 -9.51 5.90
N GLU A 237 6.89 -9.40 5.13
CA GLU A 237 7.51 -10.52 4.42
C GLU A 237 8.03 -11.58 5.40
N LYS A 238 8.76 -11.17 6.44
CA LYS A 238 9.30 -12.08 7.47
C LYS A 238 8.20 -12.87 8.19
N GLN A 239 7.06 -12.23 8.45
CA GLN A 239 5.94 -12.86 9.17
C GLN A 239 4.92 -13.53 8.24
N GLY A 240 4.99 -13.30 6.92
CA GLY A 240 4.01 -13.78 5.94
C GLY A 240 2.60 -13.19 6.12
N LYS A 241 2.48 -11.95 6.65
CA LYS A 241 1.19 -11.34 7.04
C LYS A 241 0.61 -10.39 5.98
N TYR A 242 0.65 -10.77 4.70
CA TYR A 242 0.18 -9.91 3.59
C TYR A 242 -1.30 -9.53 3.64
N HIS A 243 -2.14 -10.38 4.25
CA HIS A 243 -3.57 -10.15 4.39
C HIS A 243 -3.92 -8.86 5.15
N LEU A 244 -3.02 -8.35 5.99
CA LEU A 244 -3.21 -7.09 6.71
C LEU A 244 -3.35 -5.91 5.74
N LEU A 245 -2.53 -5.88 4.68
CA LEU A 245 -2.56 -4.80 3.69
C LEU A 245 -3.50 -5.06 2.51
N ARG A 246 -4.08 -6.26 2.38
CA ARG A 246 -5.05 -6.55 1.32
C ARG A 246 -6.27 -5.63 1.38
N SER A 247 -6.82 -5.21 0.24
CA SER A 247 -7.89 -4.20 0.17
C SER A 247 -7.56 -2.91 0.93
N THR A 248 -6.29 -2.50 0.90
CA THR A 248 -5.85 -1.17 1.32
C THR A 248 -5.06 -0.52 0.18
N ARG A 249 -4.98 0.81 0.17
CA ARG A 249 -4.18 1.59 -0.80
C ARG A 249 -2.67 1.26 -0.76
N HIS A 250 -2.19 0.63 0.30
CA HIS A 250 -0.77 0.33 0.50
C HIS A 250 -0.33 -0.98 -0.15
N PHE A 251 -1.28 -1.83 -0.54
CA PHE A 251 -0.97 -3.14 -1.09
C PHE A 251 -0.11 -3.06 -2.35
N GLY A 252 -0.44 -2.15 -3.27
CA GLY A 252 0.34 -2.01 -4.50
C GLY A 252 1.77 -1.52 -4.27
N GLY A 253 1.98 -0.63 -3.28
CA GLY A 253 3.32 -0.19 -2.90
C GLY A 253 4.17 -1.35 -2.35
N MET A 254 3.57 -2.23 -1.55
CA MET A 254 4.21 -3.45 -1.06
C MET A 254 4.55 -4.42 -2.20
N ALA A 255 3.57 -4.74 -3.06
CA ALA A 255 3.77 -5.64 -4.19
C ALA A 255 4.86 -5.12 -5.13
N TRP A 256 4.86 -3.83 -5.42
CA TRP A 256 5.90 -3.18 -6.23
C TRP A 256 7.29 -3.28 -5.61
N TYR A 257 7.40 -3.04 -4.30
CA TYR A 257 8.66 -3.18 -3.57
C TYR A 257 9.21 -4.62 -3.61
N LEU A 258 8.34 -5.62 -3.43
CA LEU A 258 8.72 -7.04 -3.49
C LEU A 258 9.13 -7.49 -4.88
N VAL A 259 8.42 -7.04 -5.93
CA VAL A 259 8.76 -7.30 -7.33
C VAL A 259 10.13 -6.70 -7.68
N ASN A 260 10.39 -5.45 -7.30
CA ASN A 260 11.68 -4.80 -7.54
C ASN A 260 12.82 -5.50 -6.78
N SER A 261 12.55 -5.96 -5.56
CA SER A 261 13.50 -6.71 -4.74
C SER A 261 13.67 -8.18 -5.15
N ARG A 262 12.92 -8.68 -6.15
CA ARG A 262 12.85 -10.09 -6.57
C ARG A 262 12.47 -11.07 -5.44
N ARG A 263 11.73 -10.60 -4.43
CA ARG A 263 11.24 -11.38 -3.28
C ARG A 263 9.73 -11.55 -3.34
N VAL A 264 9.22 -12.19 -4.40
CA VAL A 264 7.78 -12.35 -4.64
C VAL A 264 7.22 -13.68 -4.15
N ASP A 265 8.10 -14.62 -3.79
CA ASP A 265 7.72 -16.02 -3.60
C ASP A 265 6.83 -16.21 -2.36
N GLY A 266 7.10 -15.48 -1.26
CA GLY A 266 6.26 -15.50 -0.07
C GLY A 266 4.83 -15.01 -0.35
N LEU A 267 4.70 -13.95 -1.16
CA LEU A 267 3.40 -13.40 -1.56
C LEU A 267 2.63 -14.35 -2.48
N ILE A 268 3.31 -15.00 -3.44
CA ILE A 268 2.69 -16.02 -4.30
C ILE A 268 2.16 -17.18 -3.45
N VAL A 269 2.94 -17.66 -2.48
CA VAL A 269 2.53 -18.75 -1.59
C VAL A 269 1.30 -18.37 -0.75
N ASP A 270 1.21 -17.14 -0.25
CA ASP A 270 -0.01 -16.68 0.46
C ASP A 270 -1.23 -16.61 -0.46
N MET A 271 -1.08 -16.15 -1.72
CA MET A 271 -2.17 -16.14 -2.70
C MET A 271 -2.66 -17.54 -3.03
N LEU A 272 -1.75 -18.50 -3.23
CA LEU A 272 -2.10 -19.90 -3.52
C LEU A 272 -2.82 -20.55 -2.33
N LYS A 273 -2.36 -20.31 -1.09
CA LYS A 273 -3.02 -20.81 0.14
C LYS A 273 -4.45 -20.29 0.31
N ARG A 274 -4.78 -19.14 -0.30
CA ARG A 274 -6.09 -18.50 -0.24
C ARG A 274 -6.94 -18.76 -1.48
N GLU A 275 -6.49 -19.66 -2.37
CA GLU A 275 -7.19 -20.04 -3.61
C GLU A 275 -7.32 -18.88 -4.62
N LEU A 276 -6.42 -17.90 -4.57
CA LEU A 276 -6.42 -16.71 -5.44
C LEU A 276 -5.47 -16.89 -6.62
N LEU A 277 -5.82 -17.82 -7.51
CA LEU A 277 -4.99 -18.20 -8.65
C LEU A 277 -4.80 -17.05 -9.63
N ASP A 278 -5.87 -16.31 -9.94
CA ASP A 278 -5.82 -15.21 -10.89
C ASP A 278 -4.89 -14.08 -10.42
N ASP A 279 -4.90 -13.77 -9.13
CA ASP A 279 -4.02 -12.77 -8.52
C ASP A 279 -2.56 -13.22 -8.58
N ALA A 280 -2.30 -14.50 -8.32
CA ALA A 280 -0.95 -15.06 -8.42
C ALA A 280 -0.42 -14.99 -9.86
N VAL A 281 -1.26 -15.32 -10.86
CA VAL A 281 -0.92 -15.16 -12.28
C VAL A 281 -0.62 -13.70 -12.60
N SER A 282 -1.45 -12.77 -12.12
CA SER A 282 -1.25 -11.32 -12.28
C SER A 282 0.10 -10.85 -11.75
N LEU A 283 0.49 -11.35 -10.57
CA LEU A 283 1.73 -11.00 -9.91
C LEU A 283 2.95 -11.52 -10.70
N VAL A 284 2.86 -12.74 -11.25
CA VAL A 284 3.91 -13.29 -12.12
C VAL A 284 3.98 -12.51 -13.44
N SER A 285 2.85 -12.14 -14.04
CA SER A 285 2.82 -11.26 -15.22
C SER A 285 3.49 -9.91 -14.93
N LEU A 286 3.22 -9.31 -13.76
CA LEU A 286 3.87 -8.09 -13.32
C LEU A 286 5.39 -8.30 -13.15
N PHE A 287 5.81 -9.42 -12.56
CA PHE A 287 7.22 -9.75 -12.39
C PHE A 287 7.96 -9.89 -13.74
N HIS A 288 7.35 -10.54 -14.74
CA HIS A 288 7.91 -10.66 -16.08
C HIS A 288 8.00 -9.31 -16.81
N MET A 289 7.05 -8.40 -16.55
CA MET A 289 7.09 -7.04 -17.10
C MET A 289 8.26 -6.22 -16.54
N VAL A 290 8.52 -6.32 -15.23
CA VAL A 290 9.62 -5.60 -14.56
C VAL A 290 10.98 -6.24 -14.84
N HIS A 291 11.06 -7.57 -14.95
CA HIS A 291 12.31 -8.31 -15.19
C HIS A 291 12.25 -9.17 -16.46
N PRO A 292 12.34 -8.58 -17.67
CA PRO A 292 12.28 -9.31 -18.94
C PRO A 292 13.40 -10.33 -19.14
N HIS A 293 14.57 -10.07 -18.54
CA HIS A 293 15.75 -10.92 -18.61
C HIS A 293 15.78 -12.03 -17.55
N SER A 294 14.73 -12.17 -16.74
CA SER A 294 14.63 -13.28 -15.80
C SER A 294 14.44 -14.61 -16.53
N GLN A 295 14.99 -15.69 -15.97
CA GLN A 295 14.85 -17.03 -16.56
C GLN A 295 13.38 -17.40 -16.71
N SER A 296 12.54 -17.08 -15.72
CA SER A 296 11.09 -17.35 -15.78
C SER A 296 10.40 -16.58 -16.90
N ALA A 297 10.79 -15.33 -17.17
CA ALA A 297 10.24 -14.55 -18.28
C ALA A 297 10.65 -15.14 -19.64
N GLN A 298 11.90 -15.61 -19.77
CA GLN A 298 12.40 -16.23 -21.01
C GLN A 298 11.75 -17.60 -21.28
N GLU A 299 11.59 -18.42 -20.25
CA GLU A 299 10.88 -19.70 -20.33
C GLU A 299 9.40 -19.48 -20.69
N ALA A 300 8.74 -18.51 -20.05
CA ALA A 300 7.36 -18.16 -20.37
C ALA A 300 7.20 -17.65 -21.81
N ALA A 301 8.14 -16.82 -22.28
CA ALA A 301 8.13 -16.31 -23.64
C ALA A 301 8.37 -17.42 -24.69
N SER A 302 9.31 -18.33 -24.42
CA SER A 302 9.59 -19.47 -25.33
C SER A 302 8.43 -20.47 -25.39
N GLN A 303 7.76 -20.71 -24.26
CA GLN A 303 6.63 -21.65 -24.16
C GLN A 303 5.28 -20.99 -24.49
N GLN A 304 5.26 -19.68 -24.73
CA GLN A 304 4.06 -18.87 -24.93
C GLN A 304 3.00 -19.14 -23.84
N ALA A 305 3.48 -19.35 -22.61
CA ALA A 305 2.70 -19.88 -21.50
C ALA A 305 1.65 -18.87 -21.05
N SER A 306 0.41 -19.34 -20.81
CA SER A 306 -0.71 -18.50 -20.37
C SER A 306 -1.32 -19.06 -19.08
N GLY A 307 -1.80 -18.16 -18.21
CA GLY A 307 -2.50 -18.53 -16.99
C GLY A 307 -1.65 -19.35 -16.03
N THR A 308 -2.14 -20.54 -15.68
CA THR A 308 -1.51 -21.45 -14.71
C THR A 308 -0.13 -21.95 -15.13
N ASP A 309 0.19 -21.92 -16.42
CA ASP A 309 1.50 -22.35 -16.90
C ASP A 309 2.61 -21.34 -16.59
N LEU A 310 2.26 -20.05 -16.42
CA LEU A 310 3.17 -19.02 -15.91
C LEU A 310 3.61 -19.30 -14.48
N LEU A 311 2.67 -19.77 -13.65
CA LEU A 311 2.97 -20.19 -12.28
C LEU A 311 3.91 -21.40 -12.28
N LYS A 312 3.66 -22.39 -13.15
CA LYS A 312 4.53 -23.58 -13.26
C LYS A 312 5.96 -23.20 -13.61
N ALA A 313 6.17 -22.34 -14.62
CA ALA A 313 7.50 -21.87 -15.02
C ALA A 313 8.24 -21.20 -13.86
N ARG A 314 7.54 -20.38 -13.05
CA ARG A 314 8.12 -19.75 -11.87
C ARG A 314 8.38 -20.74 -10.73
N THR A 315 7.47 -21.68 -10.47
CA THR A 315 7.61 -22.67 -9.38
C THR A 315 8.64 -23.77 -9.69
N ALA A 316 8.86 -24.10 -10.96
CA ALA A 316 9.90 -25.03 -11.38
C ALA A 316 11.31 -24.52 -11.02
N GLN A 317 11.49 -23.20 -10.93
CA GLN A 317 12.74 -22.56 -10.53
C GLN A 317 12.89 -22.42 -9.01
N LEU A 318 11.82 -22.67 -8.23
CA LEU A 318 11.82 -22.58 -6.77
C LEU A 318 12.25 -23.87 -6.07
N GLU A 319 12.68 -24.92 -6.79
CA GLU A 319 13.30 -26.10 -6.17
C GLU A 319 14.55 -25.68 -5.38
N PRO A 320 14.58 -25.81 -4.04
CA PRO A 320 15.69 -25.29 -3.26
C PRO A 320 16.86 -26.29 -3.17
N PRO A 321 18.12 -25.81 -3.15
CA PRO A 321 19.16 -26.50 -2.39
C PRO A 321 18.78 -26.46 -0.89
N ASP A 322 18.88 -27.61 -0.24
CA ASP A 322 18.88 -27.85 1.22
C ASP A 322 17.55 -27.88 2.01
N SER A 323 17.11 -29.12 2.25
CA SER A 323 16.69 -29.78 3.52
C SER A 323 15.71 -29.13 4.52
N SER A 324 15.02 -28.03 4.23
CA SER A 324 13.93 -27.51 5.09
C SER A 324 12.60 -27.25 4.38
N GLY A 325 12.48 -27.60 3.10
CA GLY A 325 11.28 -27.39 2.28
C GLY A 325 10.35 -28.60 2.20
N LEU A 326 9.62 -28.94 3.27
CA LEU A 326 8.52 -29.92 3.19
C LEU A 326 7.17 -29.29 2.81
N VAL A 327 7.04 -27.97 2.69
CA VAL A 327 5.72 -27.32 2.65
C VAL A 327 5.11 -27.23 1.24
N LEU A 328 5.90 -27.12 0.17
CA LEU A 328 5.37 -26.91 -1.18
C LEU A 328 4.93 -28.20 -1.90
N ARG A 329 5.44 -29.37 -1.49
CA ARG A 329 4.98 -30.67 -2.05
C ARG A 329 3.59 -31.09 -1.57
N PHE A 330 3.09 -30.53 -0.47
CA PHE A 330 1.80 -30.92 0.11
C PHE A 330 0.61 -30.06 -0.32
N LEU A 331 0.84 -28.90 -0.95
CA LEU A 331 -0.25 -27.98 -1.34
C LEU A 331 -0.75 -28.18 -2.78
N ILE A 332 -0.11 -29.03 -3.56
CA ILE A 332 -0.63 -29.47 -4.87
C ILE A 332 -0.91 -30.96 -4.76
N PRO A 333 -2.14 -31.41 -4.44
CA PRO A 333 -2.49 -32.79 -4.70
C PRO A 333 -2.40 -32.99 -6.22
N ILE A 334 -1.40 -33.76 -6.64
CA ILE A 334 -1.28 -34.30 -8.00
C ILE A 334 -2.49 -35.21 -8.21
N SER A 335 -3.58 -34.61 -8.69
CA SER A 335 -4.70 -35.30 -9.32
C SER A 335 -4.98 -34.61 -10.64
N TRP A 336 -4.03 -34.69 -11.57
CA TRP A 336 -4.26 -34.28 -12.94
C TRP A 336 -3.85 -35.43 -13.88
N ASN A 337 -4.92 -36.12 -14.29
CA ASN A 337 -5.09 -37.10 -15.35
C ASN A 337 -3.94 -37.33 -16.34
N CYS A 338 -3.58 -38.61 -16.43
CA CYS A 338 -2.86 -39.22 -17.54
C CYS A 338 -3.80 -39.35 -18.77
N PRO A 339 -3.45 -38.84 -19.96
CA PRO A 339 -4.25 -39.00 -21.16
C PRO A 339 -3.92 -40.31 -21.88
N HIS A 340 -4.14 -41.45 -21.23
CA HIS A 340 -4.23 -42.75 -21.91
C HIS A 340 -4.90 -43.81 -21.01
N CYS A 341 -6.20 -43.64 -20.78
CA CYS A 341 -7.06 -44.78 -20.49
C CYS A 341 -8.51 -44.44 -20.88
N SER A 342 -8.84 -44.68 -22.14
CA SER A 342 -10.23 -44.91 -22.52
C SER A 342 -10.62 -46.30 -22.01
N GLN A 343 -11.61 -46.38 -21.12
CA GLN A 343 -12.82 -47.19 -21.28
C GLN A 343 -13.46 -47.55 -19.92
N ASN A 344 -14.76 -47.28 -19.89
CA ASN A 344 -15.84 -48.06 -19.30
C ASN A 344 -16.25 -47.91 -17.83
N SER A 345 -17.57 -47.74 -17.76
CA SER A 345 -18.54 -48.22 -16.77
C SER A 345 -18.61 -47.53 -15.41
N TYR A 346 -19.58 -46.62 -15.33
CA TYR A 346 -20.47 -46.47 -14.19
C TYR A 346 -20.88 -47.86 -13.65
N SER A 347 -20.58 -48.13 -12.40
CA SER A 347 -21.37 -49.04 -11.59
C SER A 347 -21.37 -48.54 -10.14
N GLU A 348 -22.57 -48.21 -9.67
CA GLU A 348 -22.91 -48.02 -8.27
C GLU A 348 -22.51 -49.27 -7.48
N LEU A 349 -21.76 -49.12 -6.39
CA LEU A 349 -21.66 -50.17 -5.38
C LEU A 349 -22.02 -49.61 -4.00
N LYS A 350 -23.22 -50.03 -3.62
CA LYS A 350 -23.88 -49.92 -2.33
C LYS A 350 -22.98 -50.43 -1.20
N ALA A 351 -23.06 -49.74 -0.08
CA ALA A 351 -22.63 -50.26 1.21
C ALA A 351 -23.33 -51.60 1.50
N ASN A 352 -22.56 -52.61 1.91
CA ASN A 352 -23.10 -53.74 2.65
C ASN A 352 -22.10 -54.13 3.76
N PRO A 353 -22.50 -54.06 5.04
CA PRO A 353 -21.72 -54.54 6.16
C PRO A 353 -21.90 -56.06 6.27
N ASN A 354 -20.80 -56.83 6.25
CA ASN A 354 -20.62 -58.14 6.89
C ASN A 354 -19.48 -58.92 6.21
N SER A 355 -18.28 -58.84 6.77
CA SER A 355 -17.40 -60.01 6.85
C SER A 355 -16.44 -59.84 8.03
N SER A 356 -16.72 -60.61 9.07
CA SER A 356 -15.84 -60.93 10.19
C SER A 356 -14.83 -62.01 9.78
N PHE A 357 -13.83 -62.27 10.66
CA PHE A 357 -12.85 -63.38 10.71
C PHE A 357 -11.47 -63.02 10.08
N LEU A 358 -10.31 -63.07 10.78
CA LEU A 358 -9.87 -63.84 11.95
C LEU A 358 -8.82 -63.12 12.82
N LEU A 359 -8.85 -63.48 14.10
CA LEU A 359 -7.91 -63.20 15.19
C LEU A 359 -6.48 -63.73 14.96
N SER A 360 -5.47 -63.07 15.56
CA SER A 360 -4.55 -63.72 16.53
C SER A 360 -3.54 -62.75 17.20
N GLY A 361 -3.37 -62.91 18.53
CA GLY A 361 -2.34 -62.33 19.43
C GLY A 361 -2.81 -61.08 20.21
N TRP A 362 -3.36 -61.11 21.45
CA TRP A 362 -2.84 -61.59 22.76
C TRP A 362 -1.40 -61.14 23.03
N VAL A 363 -1.00 -60.52 24.16
CA VAL A 363 -1.64 -60.20 25.44
C VAL A 363 -0.78 -59.15 26.19
N MET A 364 -1.40 -58.47 27.17
CA MET A 364 -0.84 -57.55 28.16
C MET A 364 0.29 -58.10 29.04
N PHE A 365 1.13 -57.19 29.59
CA PHE A 365 1.74 -57.15 30.94
C PHE A 365 2.92 -56.14 30.89
N PHE A 366 3.33 -55.34 31.89
CA PHE A 366 3.08 -55.25 33.33
C PHE A 366 3.48 -53.83 33.80
N SER A 367 2.88 -53.39 34.90
CA SER A 367 3.19 -52.22 35.74
C SER A 367 4.54 -52.32 36.49
N SER A 368 5.23 -51.19 36.75
CA SER A 368 5.97 -50.88 38.01
C SER A 368 6.53 -49.44 37.95
N VAL A 369 5.99 -48.44 38.67
CA VAL A 369 6.23 -48.05 40.09
C VAL A 369 7.62 -47.44 40.36
N TYR A 370 7.65 -46.13 40.68
CA TYR A 370 8.18 -45.47 41.91
C TYR A 370 7.97 -43.93 41.74
N LYS A 371 7.10 -43.24 42.52
CA LYS A 371 7.30 -42.61 43.87
C LYS A 371 8.59 -41.76 43.90
N LEU A 372 8.70 -40.51 44.36
CA LEU A 372 8.06 -39.56 45.31
C LEU A 372 8.69 -38.18 44.95
N HIS A 373 8.16 -36.98 45.17
CA HIS A 373 7.66 -36.40 46.42
C HIS A 373 6.94 -35.06 46.11
N SER A 374 5.78 -34.88 46.73
CA SER A 374 5.08 -33.60 46.93
C SER A 374 5.54 -32.98 48.26
N SER A 375 5.59 -31.64 48.32
CA SER A 375 5.13 -30.77 49.43
C SER A 375 5.18 -29.33 48.88
N ALA A 376 4.12 -28.55 48.65
CA ALA A 376 3.00 -28.13 49.50
C ALA A 376 3.46 -27.45 50.80
N ALA A 377 3.31 -26.11 50.89
CA ALA A 377 2.45 -25.41 51.85
C ALA A 377 2.69 -23.89 51.80
N GLU A 378 1.57 -23.16 51.98
CA GLU A 378 1.37 -21.70 52.13
C GLU A 378 1.26 -20.83 50.87
#